data_AF-A0AA39J553-F1
#
_entry.id   AF-A0AA39J553-F1
#
_cell.length_a   1.000
_cell.length_b   1.000
_cell.length_c   1.000
_cell.angle_alpha   90.00
_cell.angle_beta   90.00
_cell.angle_gamma   90.00
#
_symmetry.space_group_name_H-M   'P 1'
#
loop_
_entity.id
_entity.type
_entity.pdbx_description
1 polymer ?
#
loop_
_entity_poly.entity_id
_entity_poly.type
_entity_poly.pdbx_seq_one_letter_code
_entity_poly.pdbx_strand_id
1 'polypeptide(L)'
;MEMEDDRRTALLQMTQAQMQDVVTFVNSYPTLDVTHELVSGDYTAGAPIILQVALARDVDEDDEEGDQTVIAPFYLGKKMANWWLVGEPSTRQLLVIKGVTVTRNLAVQLEFTLPKGKHSLKLYVICDSYVGADHDIGLDDIEVAEGEESDSDEDNNDDAM
;
A
#
# COMPACT_ATOMS: atom_id res chain seq x y z
N MET A 1 13.25 6.31 16.56
CA MET A 1 13.96 7.60 16.73
C MET A 1 14.17 7.96 18.19
N GLU A 2 13.45 7.34 19.13
CA GLU A 2 13.53 7.67 20.56
C GLU A 2 14.68 6.93 21.25
N MET A 3 15.88 7.49 21.15
CA MET A 3 17.05 7.07 21.93
C MET A 3 17.66 8.30 22.60
N GLU A 4 18.00 8.20 23.89
CA GLU A 4 18.64 9.30 24.63
C GLU A 4 19.95 9.75 23.97
N ASP A 5 20.19 11.05 23.96
CA ASP A 5 21.32 11.67 23.24
C ASP A 5 22.69 11.14 23.67
N ASP A 6 22.88 10.87 24.97
CA ASP A 6 24.14 10.33 25.51
C ASP A 6 24.42 8.92 24.98
N ARG A 7 23.38 8.07 24.92
CA ARG A 7 23.48 6.72 24.38
C ARG A 7 23.69 6.73 22.86
N ARG A 8 23.02 7.63 22.16
CA ARG A 8 23.15 7.83 20.71
C ARG A 8 24.58 8.23 20.34
N THR A 9 25.14 9.21 21.06
CA THR A 9 26.49 9.73 20.82
C THR A 9 27.56 8.68 21.11
N ALA A 10 27.41 7.94 22.22
CA ALA A 10 28.34 6.87 22.60
C ALA A 10 28.36 5.71 21.58
N LEU A 11 27.22 5.41 20.96
CA LEU A 11 27.08 4.32 19.99
C LEU A 11 27.56 4.70 18.58
N LEU A 12 27.19 5.88 18.09
CA LEU A 12 27.49 6.29 16.72
C LEU A 12 28.96 6.70 16.52
N GLN A 13 29.58 7.31 17.53
CA GLN A 13 30.99 7.75 17.48
C GLN A 13 31.32 8.61 16.23
N MET A 14 30.36 9.44 15.80
CA MET A 14 30.43 10.26 14.60
C MET A 14 30.84 11.71 14.90
N THR A 15 31.35 12.41 13.89
CA THR A 15 31.58 13.87 13.96
C THR A 15 30.24 14.62 13.95
N GLN A 16 30.24 15.87 14.40
CA GLN A 16 29.02 16.69 14.42
C GLN A 16 28.40 16.86 13.01
N ALA A 17 29.22 16.96 11.96
CA ALA A 17 28.75 17.03 10.58
C ALA A 17 28.03 15.74 10.16
N GLN A 18 28.62 14.57 10.45
CA GLN A 18 28.00 13.27 10.14
C GLN A 18 26.72 13.04 10.95
N MET A 19 26.69 13.49 12.20
CA MET A 19 25.47 13.45 13.02
C MET A 19 24.34 14.27 12.39
N GLN A 20 24.66 15.44 11.84
CA GLN A 20 23.67 16.27 11.13
C GLN A 20 23.12 15.55 9.88
N ASP A 21 23.98 14.87 9.12
CA ASP A 21 23.57 14.09 7.96
C ASP A 21 22.63 12.94 8.36
N VAL A 22 22.96 12.24 9.45
CA VAL A 22 22.11 11.16 9.99
C VAL A 22 20.76 11.70 10.46
N VAL A 23 20.75 12.82 11.19
CA VAL A 23 19.49 13.47 11.63
C VAL A 23 18.63 13.85 10.43
N THR A 24 19.23 14.41 9.38
CA THR A 24 18.51 14.77 8.15
C THR A 24 17.91 13.53 7.49
N PHE A 25 18.67 12.43 7.37
CA PHE A 25 18.16 11.17 6.82
C PHE A 25 17.04 10.57 7.66
N VAL A 26 17.18 10.56 8.98
CA VAL A 26 16.20 10.00 9.91
C VAL A 26 14.89 10.80 9.82
N ASN A 27 14.95 12.12 9.80
CA ASN A 27 13.76 12.97 9.68
C ASN A 27 13.06 12.81 8.32
N SER A 28 13.80 12.53 7.24
CA SER A 28 13.22 12.26 5.91
C SER A 28 12.78 10.80 5.71
N TYR A 29 12.98 9.92 6.70
CA TYR A 29 12.53 8.54 6.63
C TYR A 29 11.00 8.50 6.68
N PRO A 30 10.33 7.85 5.71
CA PRO A 30 8.89 7.94 5.60
C PRO A 30 8.21 7.19 6.73
N THR A 31 7.31 7.89 7.42
CA THR A 31 6.35 7.28 8.34
C THR A 31 4.97 7.42 7.72
N LEU A 32 4.29 6.29 7.49
CA LEU A 32 2.94 6.25 6.95
C LEU A 32 1.98 5.62 7.95
N ASP A 33 0.89 6.34 8.21
CA ASP A 33 -0.31 5.79 8.80
C ASP A 33 -1.21 5.23 7.69
N VAL A 34 -1.49 3.94 7.79
CA VAL A 34 -2.30 3.20 6.83
C VAL A 34 -3.61 2.81 7.49
N THR A 35 -4.71 3.33 6.97
CA THR A 35 -6.07 2.90 7.33
C THR A 35 -6.69 2.20 6.13
N HIS A 36 -7.44 1.14 6.38
CA HIS A 36 -8.11 0.37 5.34
C HIS A 36 -9.53 0.04 5.75
N GLU A 37 -10.43 0.02 4.78
CA GLU A 37 -11.83 -0.32 4.96
C GLU A 37 -12.30 -1.09 3.73
N LEU A 38 -12.76 -2.32 3.95
CA LEU A 38 -13.41 -3.10 2.91
C LEU A 38 -14.87 -2.67 2.82
N VAL A 39 -15.31 -2.28 1.62
CA VAL A 39 -16.71 -1.87 1.42
C VAL A 39 -17.60 -3.10 1.61
N SER A 40 -18.48 -3.03 2.63
CA SER A 40 -19.41 -4.11 2.96
C SER A 40 -20.45 -4.30 1.85
N GLY A 41 -20.69 -5.54 1.46
CA GLY A 41 -21.70 -5.91 0.46
C GLY A 41 -21.76 -7.42 0.27
N ASP A 42 -22.73 -7.88 -0.53
CA ASP A 42 -22.79 -9.28 -0.96
C ASP A 42 -21.70 -9.53 -2.00
N TYR A 43 -20.63 -10.23 -1.58
CA TYR A 43 -19.54 -10.57 -2.48
C TYR A 43 -19.92 -11.80 -3.31
N THR A 44 -20.04 -11.61 -4.62
CA THR A 44 -20.30 -12.70 -5.57
C THR A 44 -19.09 -12.92 -6.46
N ALA A 45 -18.90 -14.16 -6.89
CA ALA A 45 -17.80 -14.54 -7.74
C ALA A 45 -17.83 -13.72 -9.05
N GLY A 46 -16.71 -13.06 -9.37
CA GLY A 46 -16.59 -12.21 -10.55
C GLY A 46 -17.14 -10.78 -10.40
N ALA A 47 -17.83 -10.45 -9.30
CA ALA A 47 -18.21 -9.07 -9.01
C ALA A 47 -17.03 -8.25 -8.46
N PRO A 48 -16.99 -6.93 -8.73
CA PRO A 48 -15.94 -6.06 -8.22
C PRO A 48 -16.08 -5.86 -6.70
N ILE A 49 -14.99 -6.14 -5.99
CA ILE A 49 -14.83 -5.88 -4.57
C ILE A 49 -13.99 -4.62 -4.41
N ILE A 50 -14.43 -3.73 -3.52
CA ILE A 50 -13.80 -2.43 -3.31
C ILE A 50 -13.13 -2.39 -1.94
N LEU A 51 -11.82 -2.16 -1.93
CA LEU A 51 -11.04 -1.85 -0.74
C LEU A 51 -10.65 -0.36 -0.77
N GLN A 52 -11.08 0.38 0.24
CA GLN A 52 -10.66 1.77 0.44
C GLN A 52 -9.42 1.77 1.33
N VAL A 53 -8.37 2.44 0.89
CA VAL A 53 -7.12 2.60 1.65
C VAL A 53 -6.83 4.08 1.77
N ALA A 54 -6.68 4.58 2.99
CA ALA A 54 -6.25 5.93 3.25
C ALA A 54 -4.84 5.91 3.86
N LEU A 55 -3.93 6.63 3.18
CA LEU A 55 -2.53 6.79 3.54
C LEU A 55 -2.34 8.21 4.04
N ALA A 56 -1.80 8.38 5.23
CA ALA A 56 -1.44 9.67 5.80
C ALA A 56 0.03 9.66 6.17
N ARG A 57 0.73 10.76 5.90
CA ARG A 57 2.08 11.00 6.42
C ARG A 57 1.97 11.82 7.69
N ASP A 58 2.76 11.44 8.69
CA ASP A 58 2.99 12.27 9.85
C ASP A 58 4.00 13.36 9.46
N VAL A 59 3.48 14.53 9.12
CA VAL A 59 4.25 15.74 8.79
C VAL A 59 3.70 16.88 9.62
N ASP A 60 4.60 17.65 10.26
CA ASP A 60 4.24 18.84 11.02
C ASP A 60 3.45 19.81 10.13
N GLU A 61 2.32 20.32 10.65
CA GLU A 61 1.36 21.15 9.90
C GLU A 61 1.99 22.43 9.31
N ASP A 62 3.06 22.93 9.95
CA ASP A 62 3.83 24.12 9.59
C ASP A 62 4.89 23.88 8.48
N ASP A 63 5.17 22.63 8.11
CA ASP A 63 6.07 22.32 6.99
C ASP A 63 5.24 22.32 5.69
N GLU A 64 5.06 23.50 5.11
CA GLU A 64 4.12 23.73 4.00
C GLU A 64 4.44 22.92 2.74
N GLU A 65 5.69 22.52 2.53
CA GLU A 65 6.12 21.73 1.36
C GLU A 65 7.52 21.17 1.66
N GLY A 66 7.67 20.41 2.75
CA GLY A 66 8.94 19.75 3.06
C GLY A 66 9.47 19.01 1.83
N ASP A 67 10.76 19.15 1.51
CA ASP A 67 11.38 18.54 0.33
C ASP A 67 11.22 17.02 0.40
N GLN A 68 10.16 16.51 -0.22
CA GLN A 68 9.77 15.10 -0.26
C GLN A 68 10.72 14.26 -1.14
N THR A 69 11.81 14.87 -1.60
CA THR A 69 12.87 14.19 -2.31
C THR A 69 13.51 13.15 -1.39
N VAL A 70 13.49 11.91 -1.85
CA VAL A 70 14.16 10.79 -1.18
C VAL A 70 15.64 11.11 -1.02
N ILE A 71 16.17 10.94 0.18
CA ILE A 71 17.60 11.07 0.44
C ILE A 71 18.31 9.80 -0.03
N ALA A 72 18.76 9.82 -1.28
CA ALA A 72 19.51 8.73 -1.91
C ALA A 72 20.80 9.26 -2.58
N PRO A 73 21.90 9.44 -1.83
CA PRO A 73 23.14 10.07 -2.33
C PRO A 73 23.79 9.37 -3.53
N PHE A 74 23.54 8.07 -3.68
CA PHE A 74 24.08 7.25 -4.78
C PHE A 74 23.13 7.14 -5.97
N TYR A 75 21.93 7.73 -5.87
CA TYR A 75 20.97 7.77 -6.96
C TYR A 75 21.14 9.07 -7.75
N LEU A 76 21.23 8.96 -9.08
CA LEU A 76 21.61 10.09 -9.95
C LEU A 76 20.48 11.12 -10.14
N GLY A 77 19.25 10.80 -9.77
CA GLY A 77 18.07 11.65 -9.97
C GLY A 77 17.42 12.08 -8.67
N LYS A 78 16.54 13.08 -8.74
CA LYS A 78 15.57 13.35 -7.68
C LYS A 78 14.38 12.43 -7.85
N LYS A 79 13.88 11.88 -6.74
CA LYS A 79 12.75 10.95 -6.75
C LYS A 79 11.85 11.20 -5.55
N MET A 80 10.55 11.02 -5.77
CA MET A 80 9.53 10.95 -4.73
C MET A 80 9.23 9.47 -4.44
N ALA A 81 9.03 9.12 -3.18
CA ALA A 81 8.69 7.75 -2.80
C ALA A 81 7.31 7.36 -3.34
N ASN A 82 7.25 6.22 -4.04
CA ASN A 82 6.01 5.60 -4.47
C ASN A 82 5.71 4.37 -3.62
N TRP A 83 4.41 4.10 -3.50
CA TRP A 83 3.87 3.01 -2.70
C TRP A 83 3.03 2.10 -3.58
N TRP A 84 3.17 0.79 -3.36
CA TRP A 84 2.46 -0.24 -4.12
C TRP A 84 1.56 -1.06 -3.18
N LEU A 85 0.35 -1.39 -3.66
CA LEU A 85 -0.70 -2.01 -2.84
C LEU A 85 -1.16 -3.39 -3.36
N VAL A 86 -1.35 -4.34 -2.42
CA VAL A 86 -2.20 -5.57 -2.43
C VAL A 86 -1.70 -6.89 -3.08
N GLY A 87 -1.98 -8.00 -2.38
CA GLY A 87 -1.93 -9.37 -2.90
C GLY A 87 -2.54 -10.40 -1.95
N GLU A 88 -2.80 -11.63 -2.43
CA GLU A 88 -3.24 -12.76 -1.61
C GLU A 88 -2.04 -13.71 -1.35
N PRO A 89 -1.58 -13.86 -0.09
CA PRO A 89 -0.40 -14.66 0.22
C PRO A 89 -0.61 -16.17 0.05
N SER A 90 -1.82 -16.67 0.35
CA SER A 90 -2.21 -18.09 0.31
C SER A 90 -2.06 -18.68 -1.08
N THR A 91 -2.62 -17.99 -2.08
CA THR A 91 -2.59 -18.39 -3.49
C THR A 91 -1.36 -17.86 -4.22
N ARG A 92 -0.59 -16.98 -3.58
CA ARG A 92 0.54 -16.23 -4.17
C ARG A 92 0.09 -15.41 -5.40
N GLN A 93 -1.15 -14.96 -5.40
CA GLN A 93 -1.73 -14.18 -6.48
C GLN A 93 -1.68 -12.69 -6.15
N LEU A 94 -1.26 -11.89 -7.13
CA LEU A 94 -1.41 -10.44 -7.06
C LEU A 94 -2.78 -10.08 -7.61
N LEU A 95 -3.65 -9.52 -6.75
CA LEU A 95 -5.04 -9.21 -7.10
C LEU A 95 -5.17 -7.86 -7.81
N VAL A 96 -4.52 -6.85 -7.25
CA VAL A 96 -4.49 -5.49 -7.78
C VAL A 96 -3.14 -4.88 -7.40
N ILE A 97 -2.62 -4.00 -8.25
CA ILE A 97 -1.42 -3.24 -7.98
C ILE A 97 -1.63 -1.81 -8.44
N LYS A 98 -1.38 -0.87 -7.53
CA LYS A 98 -1.50 0.57 -7.82
C LYS A 98 -0.32 1.30 -7.21
N GLY A 99 0.43 1.98 -8.08
CA GLY A 99 1.50 2.89 -7.68
C GLY A 99 0.91 4.24 -7.27
N VAL A 100 1.23 4.70 -6.07
CA VAL A 100 0.75 5.97 -5.55
C VAL A 100 1.86 6.81 -4.94
N THR A 101 1.76 8.13 -5.10
CA THR A 101 2.63 9.11 -4.45
C THR A 101 1.81 9.85 -3.40
N VAL A 102 2.19 9.71 -2.13
CA VAL A 102 1.51 10.36 -1.00
C VAL A 102 2.21 11.67 -0.70
N THR A 103 1.50 12.80 -0.72
CA THR A 103 2.06 14.11 -0.36
C THR A 103 1.80 14.45 1.10
N ARG A 104 0.53 14.58 1.50
CA ARG A 104 0.08 14.65 2.90
C ARG A 104 -0.83 13.47 3.22
N ASN A 105 -2.04 13.50 2.63
CA ASN A 105 -3.03 12.45 2.76
C ASN A 105 -3.48 12.00 1.37
N LEU A 106 -3.71 10.70 1.20
CA LEU A 106 -4.21 10.14 -0.04
C LEU A 106 -5.19 9.01 0.26
N ALA A 107 -6.43 9.17 -0.22
CA ALA A 107 -7.40 8.09 -0.25
C ALA A 107 -7.38 7.41 -1.62
N VAL A 108 -7.30 6.09 -1.63
CA VAL A 108 -7.17 5.26 -2.82
C VAL A 108 -8.21 4.16 -2.75
N GLN A 109 -8.99 4.06 -3.82
CA GLN A 109 -9.87 2.93 -4.05
C GLN A 109 -9.13 1.88 -4.88
N LEU A 110 -9.16 0.63 -4.39
CA LEU A 110 -8.66 -0.56 -5.07
C LEU A 110 -9.83 -1.45 -5.40
N GLU A 111 -9.94 -1.83 -6.67
CA GLU A 111 -10.99 -2.71 -7.18
C GLU A 111 -10.35 -3.99 -7.69
N PHE A 112 -10.89 -5.13 -7.27
CA PHE A 112 -10.45 -6.46 -7.70
C PHE A 112 -11.62 -7.44 -7.68
N THR A 113 -11.46 -8.59 -8.35
CA THR A 113 -12.45 -9.66 -8.37
C THR A 113 -11.87 -10.91 -7.72
N LEU A 114 -12.73 -11.72 -7.10
CA LEU A 114 -12.35 -12.99 -6.46
C LEU A 114 -13.22 -14.14 -6.99
N PRO A 115 -12.67 -15.37 -7.07
CA PRO A 115 -13.46 -16.56 -7.34
C PRO A 115 -14.28 -16.98 -6.10
N LYS A 116 -15.19 -17.95 -6.23
CA LYS A 116 -16.00 -18.41 -5.09
C LYS A 116 -15.14 -19.06 -4.00
N GLY A 117 -15.54 -18.88 -2.75
CA GLY A 117 -14.90 -19.49 -1.59
C GLY A 117 -14.37 -18.47 -0.59
N LYS A 118 -13.53 -18.95 0.33
CA LYS A 118 -12.95 -18.16 1.41
C LYS A 118 -11.55 -17.70 1.05
N HIS A 119 -11.31 -16.40 1.13
CA HIS A 119 -10.04 -15.75 0.75
C HIS A 119 -9.45 -14.99 1.92
N SER A 120 -8.15 -15.17 2.16
CA SER A 120 -7.41 -14.45 3.21
C SER A 120 -6.53 -13.39 2.57
N LEU A 121 -7.00 -12.14 2.60
CA LEU A 121 -6.35 -11.05 1.90
C LEU A 121 -5.30 -10.37 2.76
N LYS A 122 -4.29 -9.79 2.10
CA LYS A 122 -3.26 -9.01 2.77
C LYS A 122 -2.96 -7.73 2.01
N LEU A 123 -2.99 -6.62 2.73
CA LEU A 123 -2.61 -5.31 2.22
C LEU A 123 -1.11 -5.12 2.46
N TYR A 124 -0.35 -5.13 1.38
CA TYR A 124 1.06 -4.75 1.37
C TYR A 124 1.16 -3.28 0.99
N VAL A 125 1.90 -2.48 1.74
CA VAL A 125 2.22 -1.09 1.39
C VAL A 125 3.73 -1.01 1.27
N ILE A 126 4.26 -1.16 0.05
CA ILE A 126 5.70 -1.33 -0.19
C ILE A 126 6.31 -0.03 -0.70
N CYS A 127 7.39 0.42 -0.05
CA CYS A 127 8.13 1.61 -0.46
C CYS A 127 9.15 1.28 -1.55
N ASP A 128 9.20 2.08 -2.62
CA ASP A 128 10.15 1.89 -3.72
C ASP A 128 11.52 2.57 -3.50
N SER A 129 11.72 3.19 -2.34
CA SER A 129 12.82 4.14 -2.10
C SER A 129 13.53 3.95 -0.77
N TYR A 130 12.83 3.48 0.27
CA TYR A 130 13.41 3.21 1.59
C TYR A 130 13.18 1.75 1.97
N VAL A 131 14.22 1.10 2.51
CA VAL A 131 14.12 -0.27 3.00
C VAL A 131 13.57 -0.25 4.43
N GLY A 132 12.64 -1.16 4.74
CA GLY A 132 12.06 -1.33 6.07
C GLY A 132 10.90 -0.38 6.39
N ALA A 133 10.47 0.42 5.42
CA ALA A 133 9.29 1.28 5.53
C ALA A 133 8.01 0.57 5.04
N ASP A 134 8.09 -0.73 4.77
CA ASP A 134 6.99 -1.51 4.24
C ASP A 134 6.01 -1.88 5.35
N HIS A 135 4.71 -1.77 5.06
CA HIS A 135 3.66 -2.25 5.94
C HIS A 135 3.04 -3.54 5.40
N ASP A 136 2.86 -4.50 6.30
CA ASP A 136 2.15 -5.74 6.06
C ASP A 136 0.93 -5.78 7.00
N ILE A 137 -0.26 -5.68 6.42
CA ILE A 137 -1.52 -5.61 7.15
C ILE A 137 -2.42 -6.76 6.71
N GLY A 138 -2.70 -7.68 7.62
CA GLY A 138 -3.70 -8.73 7.41
C GLY A 138 -5.10 -8.13 7.38
N LEU A 139 -5.89 -8.51 6.36
CA LEU A 139 -7.30 -8.16 6.28
C LEU A 139 -8.14 -9.31 6.83
N ASP A 140 -9.39 -9.01 7.19
CA ASP A 140 -10.34 -10.05 7.56
C ASP A 140 -10.63 -11.00 6.38
N ASP A 141 -10.92 -12.26 6.70
CA ASP A 141 -11.25 -13.25 5.69
C ASP A 141 -12.58 -12.89 4.99
N ILE A 142 -12.59 -12.96 3.67
CA ILE A 142 -13.76 -12.68 2.84
C ILE A 142 -14.36 -13.98 2.34
N GLU A 143 -15.67 -14.14 2.48
CA GLU A 143 -16.43 -15.25 1.88
C GLU A 143 -17.15 -14.75 0.62
N VAL A 144 -16.84 -15.35 -0.51
CA VAL A 144 -17.38 -15.00 -1.83
C VAL A 144 -18.36 -16.07 -2.27
N ALA A 145 -19.62 -15.68 -2.44
CA ALA A 145 -20.69 -16.55 -2.91
C ALA A 145 -20.55 -16.86 -4.40
N GLU A 146 -21.17 -17.94 -4.85
CA GLU A 146 -21.31 -18.24 -6.28
C GLU A 146 -22.18 -17.15 -6.92
N GLY A 147 -21.66 -16.47 -7.94
CA GLY A 147 -22.48 -15.58 -8.75
C GLY A 147 -23.51 -16.41 -9.51
N GLU A 148 -24.75 -15.91 -9.62
CA GLU A 148 -25.73 -16.54 -10.49
C GLU A 148 -25.15 -16.55 -11.91
N GLU A 149 -24.85 -17.73 -12.44
CA GLU A 149 -24.66 -17.91 -13.87
C GLU A 149 -25.94 -17.38 -14.50
N SER A 150 -25.86 -16.21 -15.16
CA SER A 150 -26.89 -15.85 -16.13
C SER A 150 -26.76 -16.86 -17.27
N ASP A 151 -27.40 -18.01 -17.10
CA ASP A 151 -27.83 -18.89 -18.17
C ASP A 151 -28.63 -18.02 -19.14
N SER A 152 -27.93 -17.38 -20.08
CA SER A 152 -28.56 -16.91 -21.30
C SER A 152 -28.62 -18.13 -22.21
N ASP A 153 -29.68 -18.89 -21.98
CA ASP A 153 -30.08 -20.14 -22.62
C ASP A 153 -29.61 -20.28 -24.07
N GLU A 154 -28.90 -21.37 -24.34
CA GLU A 154 -28.93 -22.04 -25.64
C GLU A 154 -30.36 -22.54 -25.92
N ASP A 155 -30.93 -22.18 -27.08
CA ASP A 155 -31.84 -22.96 -27.95
C ASP A 155 -32.65 -21.96 -28.83
N ASN A 156 -32.77 -22.07 -30.16
CA ASN A 156 -33.01 -23.28 -30.93
C ASN A 156 -32.67 -23.06 -32.43
N ASN A 157 -32.20 -24.14 -33.04
CA ASN A 157 -31.98 -24.37 -34.47
C ASN A 157 -33.33 -24.48 -35.22
N ASP A 158 -33.51 -23.83 -36.38
CA ASP A 158 -34.24 -24.42 -37.54
C ASP A 158 -34.27 -23.50 -38.78
N ASP A 159 -33.64 -24.01 -39.85
CA ASP A 159 -34.13 -24.14 -41.23
C ASP A 159 -35.14 -23.11 -41.78
N ALA A 160 -34.69 -22.28 -42.74
CA ALA A 160 -35.54 -21.77 -43.81
C ALA A 160 -34.68 -21.47 -45.06
N MET A 161 -35.09 -22.14 -46.15
CA MET A 161 -34.56 -22.13 -47.51
C MET A 161 -34.35 -20.74 -48.15
#